data_AF-A0A2D6X0J5-F1
#
_entry.id   AF-A0A2D6X0J5-F1
#
_cell.length_a   1.000
_cell.length_b   1.000
_cell.length_c   1.000
_cell.angle_alpha   90.00
_cell.angle_beta   90.00
_cell.angle_gamma   90.00
#
_symmetry.space_group_name_H-M   'P 1'
#
loop_
_entity.id
_entity.type
_entity.pdbx_description
1 polymer ?
#
loop_
_entity_poly.entity_id
_entity_poly.type
_entity_poly.pdbx_seq_one_letter_code
_entity_poly.pdbx_strand_id
1 'polypeptide(L)' 'MQQGDLIYIPQAVLLFDRNNKYIEKTLKPTVGIFIEEIPVGSNWMGGNYIVYARGREAAVAMRNTYPIGDTKHAS' A
#
# COMPACT_ATOMS: atom_id res chain seq x y z
N MET A 1 4.75 -8.20 -5.94
CA MET A 1 3.33 -7.88 -6.19
C MET A 1 3.24 -7.33 -7.59
N GLN A 2 2.14 -7.59 -8.29
CA GLN A 2 1.81 -7.07 -9.61
C GLN A 2 0.66 -6.08 -9.50
N GLN A 3 0.64 -5.06 -10.36
CA GLN A 3 -0.46 -4.09 -10.40
C GLN A 3 -1.81 -4.83 -10.52
N GLY A 4 -2.76 -4.47 -9.66
CA GLY A 4 -4.05 -5.15 -9.53
C GLY A 4 -4.11 -6.21 -8.42
N ASP A 5 -2.97 -6.62 -7.84
CA ASP A 5 -2.96 -7.55 -6.71
C ASP A 5 -3.71 -6.96 -5.51
N LEU A 6 -4.51 -7.82 -4.85
CA LEU A 6 -5.08 -7.47 -3.55
C LEU A 6 -3.97 -7.45 -2.50
N ILE A 7 -4.05 -6.48 -1.60
CA ILE A 7 -3.12 -6.33 -0.50
C ILE A 7 -3.85 -6.13 0.83
N TYR A 8 -3.27 -6.68 1.88
CA TYR A 8 -3.62 -6.46 3.25
C TYR A 8 -2.79 -5.31 3.83
N ILE A 9 -3.47 -4.35 4.44
CA ILE A 9 -2.88 -3.23 5.19
C ILE A 9 -3.31 -3.37 6.66
N PRO A 10 -2.38 -3.52 7.62
CA PRO A 10 -2.71 -3.63 9.04
C PRO A 10 -3.49 -2.44 9.59
N GLN A 11 -4.04 -2.60 10.79
CA GLN A 11 -4.54 -1.50 11.59
C GLN A 11 -3.40 -0.53 11.94
N ALA A 12 -3.76 0.73 12.22
CA ALA A 12 -2.88 1.78 12.70
C ALA A 12 -1.80 2.24 11.69
N VAL A 13 -2.01 1.99 10.40
CA VAL A 13 -1.14 2.43 9.32
C VAL A 13 -1.59 3.80 8.81
N LEU A 14 -0.64 4.71 8.64
CA LEU A 14 -0.89 6.04 8.08
C LEU A 14 -0.97 5.96 6.55
N LEU A 15 -1.99 6.61 5.98
CA LEU A 15 -2.22 6.74 4.55
C LEU A 15 -2.02 8.20 4.15
N PHE A 16 -1.35 8.43 3.03
CA PHE A 16 -1.05 9.76 2.49
C PHE A 16 -1.52 9.86 1.03
N ASP A 17 -1.73 11.08 0.53
CA ASP A 17 -1.96 11.29 -0.91
C ASP A 17 -0.62 11.39 -1.66
N ARG A 18 -0.69 11.51 -3.00
CA ARG A 18 0.51 11.70 -3.85
C ARG A 18 1.30 12.98 -3.54
N ASN A 19 0.70 13.94 -2.84
CA ASN A 19 1.35 15.18 -2.40
C ASN A 19 1.93 15.06 -0.98
N ASN A 20 2.07 13.84 -0.44
CA ASN A 20 2.53 13.57 0.92
C ASN A 20 1.64 14.21 2.00
N LYS A 21 0.37 14.48 1.70
CA LYS A 21 -0.60 14.97 2.68
C LYS A 21 -1.25 13.78 3.38
N TYR A 22 -1.28 13.84 4.70
CA TYR A 22 -1.98 12.84 5.50
C TYR A 22 -3.46 12.78 5.13
N ILE A 23 -3.96 11.57 4.85
CA ILE A 23 -5.37 11.30 4.59
C ILE A 23 -6.01 10.80 5.87
N GLU A 24 -5.58 9.63 6.34
CA GLU A 24 -6.14 8.97 7.52
C GLU A 24 -5.22 7.88 8.08
N LYS A 25 -5.56 7.38 9.27
CA LYS A 25 -4.97 6.20 9.88
C LYS A 25 -5.97 5.06 9.80
N THR A 26 -5.55 3.87 9.36
CA THR A 26 -6.42 2.70 9.29
C THR A 26 -6.95 2.34 10.69
N LEU A 27 -8.27 2.37 10.88
CA LEU A 27 -8.91 2.04 12.17
C LEU A 27 -9.05 0.54 12.41
N LYS A 28 -9.07 -0.23 11.33
CA LYS A 28 -9.12 -1.69 11.28
C LYS A 28 -8.26 -2.16 10.10
N PRO A 29 -7.89 -3.45 10.05
CA PRO A 29 -7.25 -3.98 8.87
C PRO A 29 -8.05 -3.68 7.61
N THR A 30 -7.36 -3.27 6.56
CA THR A 30 -7.95 -2.75 5.32
C THR A 30 -7.38 -3.50 4.15
N VAL A 31 -8.24 -3.90 3.22
CA VAL A 31 -7.82 -4.45 1.92
C VAL A 31 -7.69 -3.30 0.94
N GLY A 32 -6.61 -3.30 0.17
CA GLY A 32 -6.39 -2.39 -0.95
C GLY A 32 -6.05 -3.17 -2.22
N ILE A 33 -5.89 -2.42 -3.31
CA ILE A 33 -5.38 -2.91 -4.58
C ILE A 33 -4.02 -2.24 -4.80
N PHE A 34 -2.97 -3.01 -5.07
CA PHE A 34 -1.68 -2.46 -5.43
C PHE A 34 -1.75 -1.79 -6.82
N ILE A 35 -1.29 -0.54 -6.92
CA ILE A 35 -1.25 0.21 -8.19
C ILE A 35 0.18 0.28 -8.70
N GLU A 36 1.08 0.88 -7.93
CA GLU A 36 2.47 1.09 -8.37
C GLU A 36 3.45 1.18 -7.19
N GLU A 37 4.70 0.88 -7.48
CA GLU A 37 5.82 1.05 -6.56
C GLU A 37 6.47 2.41 -6.72
N ILE A 38 6.76 3.08 -5.61
CA ILE A 38 7.62 4.26 -5.57
C ILE A 38 9.02 3.80 -5.13
N PRO A 39 10.00 3.72 -6.05
CA PRO A 39 11.31 3.15 -5.76
C PRO A 39 12.00 3.86 -4.60
N VAL A 40 12.78 3.10 -3.83
CA VAL A 40 13.68 3.67 -2.82
C VAL A 40 14.65 4.64 -3.52
N GLY A 41 14.76 5.86 -2.99
CA GLY A 41 15.55 6.94 -3.60
C GLY A 41 14.76 7.90 -4.49
N SER A 42 13.45 7.68 -4.69
CA SER A 42 12.58 8.70 -5.28
C SER A 42 12.57 9.97 -4.44
N ASN A 43 12.60 11.13 -5.11
CA ASN A 43 12.51 12.45 -4.48
C ASN A 43 11.19 12.68 -3.73
N TRP A 44 10.19 11.85 -3.99
CA TRP A 44 8.91 11.85 -3.28
C TRP A 44 8.58 10.43 -2.83
N MET A 45 8.26 10.28 -1.54
CA MET A 45 7.70 9.05 -0.95
C MET A 45 8.41 7.73 -1.32
N GLY A 46 9.74 7.75 -1.53
CA GLY A 46 10.50 6.52 -1.78
C GLY A 46 10.30 5.48 -0.67
N GLY A 47 10.16 4.21 -1.05
CA GLY A 47 9.85 3.14 -0.09
C GLY A 47 8.36 3.02 0.28
N ASN A 48 7.47 3.56 -0.56
CA ASN A 48 6.01 3.40 -0.45
C ASN A 48 5.43 2.73 -1.70
N TYR A 49 4.24 2.17 -1.56
CA TYR A 49 3.36 1.76 -2.64
C TYR A 49 2.21 2.75 -2.78
N ILE A 50 1.79 3.00 -4.01
CA ILE A 50 0.48 3.58 -4.28
C ILE A 50 -0.54 2.44 -4.37
N VAL A 51 -1.64 2.61 -3.64
CA VAL A 51 -2.67 1.60 -3.49
C VAL A 51 -4.05 2.25 -3.60
N TYR A 52 -5.02 1.54 -4.15
CA TYR A 52 -6.43 1.94 -4.05
C TYR A 52 -7.04 1.30 -2.82
N ALA A 53 -7.37 2.11 -1.81
CA ALA A 53 -8.00 1.64 -0.59
C ALA A 53 -9.09 2.63 -0.15
N ARG A 54 -10.21 2.10 0.34
CA ARG A 54 -11.33 2.91 0.87
C ARG A 54 -11.85 3.97 -0.12
N GLY A 55 -11.91 3.61 -1.40
CA GLY A 55 -12.48 4.45 -2.45
C GLY A 55 -11.56 5.56 -2.98
N ARG A 56 -10.25 5.53 -2.66
CA ARG A 56 -9.27 6.52 -3.12
C ARG A 56 -7.87 5.93 -3.24
N GLU A 57 -7.01 6.60 -4.00
CA GLU A 57 -5.58 6.30 -4.00
C GLU A 57 -4.92 6.80 -2.71
N ALA A 58 -3.99 6.02 -2.19
CA ALA A 58 -3.17 6.38 -1.06
C ALA A 58 -1.75 5.81 -1.23
N ALA A 59 -0.77 6.53 -0.71
CA ALA A 59 0.57 6.05 -0.50
C ALA A 59 0.68 5.39 0.89
N VAL A 60 1.27 4.20 0.92
CA VAL A 60 1.47 3.38 2.13
C VAL A 60 2.87 2.78 2.12
N ALA A 61 3.54 2.76 3.27
CA ALA A 61 4.89 2.20 3.37
C ALA A 61 4.89 0.71 3.00
N MET A 62 5.87 0.29 2.19
CA MET A 62 5.95 -1.10 1.68
C MET A 62 5.97 -2.15 2.80
N ARG A 63 6.61 -1.82 3.93
CA ARG A 63 6.64 -2.69 5.13
C ARG A 63 5.28 -2.94 5.78
N ASN A 64 4.26 -2.17 5.41
CA ASN A 64 2.91 -2.24 5.94
C ASN A 64 1.91 -2.80 4.92
N THR A 65 2.38 -3.43 3.85
CA THR A 65 1.54 -4.02 2.80
C THR A 65 1.94 -5.45 2.56
N TYR A 66 0.95 -6.35 2.54
CA TYR A 66 1.16 -7.78 2.40
C TYR A 66 0.25 -8.29 1.28
N PRO A 67 0.74 -8.99 0.25
CA PRO A 67 -0.13 -9.52 -0.79
C PRO A 67 -1.17 -10.49 -0.23
N ILE A 68 -2.41 -10.38 -0.71
CA ILE A 68 -3.49 -11.36 -0.50
C ILE A 68 -3.63 -12.15 -1.80
N GLY A 69 -3.09 -13.35 -1.81
CA GLY A 69 -3.13 -14.28 -2.95
C GLY A 69 -2.36 -15.54 -2.58
N ASP A 70 -2.34 -16.54 -3.47
CA ASP A 70 -1.54 -17.74 -3.25
C ASP A 70 -0.09 -17.34 -3.01
N THR A 71 0.34 -17.38 -1.74
CA THR A 71 1.69 -17.81 -1.40
C THR A 71 1.81 -19.21 -1.99
N LYS A 72 2.12 -19.30 -3.28
CA LYS A 72 2.62 -20.54 -3.83
C LYS A 72 3.81 -20.88 -2.97
N HIS A 73 3.64 -21.90 -2.14
CA HIS A 73 4.75 -22.66 -1.59
C HIS A 73 5.75 -22.81 -2.73
N ALA A 74 6.98 -22.36 -2.50
CA ALA A 74 8.10 -22.75 -3.32
C ALA A 74 8.08 -24.29 -3.35
N SER A 75 7.65 -24.83 -4.49
CA SER A 75 7.82 -26.23 -4.87
C SER A 75 9.26 -26.46 -5.26
#